data_AF-A0A3C0G037-F1
#
_entry.id   AF-A0A3C0G037-F1
#
_cell.length_a   1.000
_cell.length_b   1.000
_cell.length_c   1.000
_cell.angle_alpha   90.00
_cell.angle_beta   90.00
_cell.angle_gamma   90.00
#
_symmetry.space_group_name_H-M   'P 1'
#
loop_
_entity.id
_entity.type
_entity.pdbx_description
1 polymer ?
#
loop_
_entity_poly.entity_id
_entity_poly.type
_entity_poly.pdbx_seq_one_letter_code
_entity_poly.pdbx_strand_id
1 'polypeptide(L)'
;FPCTFEAEIIFPRKRKPGENGYFNTSFFSSSLFGLHEAGTTGTDTTWASGDDANFQVFSVRTSSLDQDLDTKDAYFVLTSSDPFPFPRLTSSVYPDVYDDTKWNFAVRLKQDKHEQNDMVLGTSGSDRTYSVEFYGVNTILDEVINEFTVSSSVTTSLAENFIQANKRVYMGAHRTNFTGSVLQQTDIKASSFRFWYDYIDNASIRAHSKDSTNLGVTHPYRNLSLFNTGVNNVYIPARESLALSWDFETVTGSAAGGTDGTGDF
;
A
#
# COMPACT_ATOMS: atom_id res chain seq x y z
N PHE A 1 14.08 -8.71 -6.06
CA PHE A 1 12.97 -9.43 -5.40
C PHE A 1 11.68 -8.66 -5.65
N PRO A 2 10.57 -9.32 -6.00
CA PRO A 2 9.28 -8.65 -6.01
C PRO A 2 8.84 -8.34 -4.57
N CYS A 3 7.94 -7.39 -4.41
CA CYS A 3 7.29 -7.13 -3.13
C CYS A 3 5.88 -6.56 -3.30
N THR A 4 5.06 -6.73 -2.27
CA THR A 4 3.68 -6.25 -2.24
C THR A 4 3.37 -5.57 -0.92
N PHE A 5 2.84 -4.34 -1.01
CA PHE A 5 2.25 -3.61 0.11
C PHE A 5 0.74 -3.67 -0.04
N GLU A 6 0.04 -4.22 0.95
CA GLU A 6 -1.40 -4.40 0.93
C GLU A 6 -2.04 -3.66 2.10
N ALA A 7 -3.15 -2.97 1.86
CA ALA A 7 -3.87 -2.24 2.88
C ALA A 7 -5.39 -2.42 2.72
N GLU A 8 -6.08 -2.72 3.81
CA GLU A 8 -7.55 -2.73 3.87
C GLU A 8 -8.06 -1.45 4.54
N ILE A 9 -8.94 -0.75 3.82
CA ILE A 9 -9.42 0.57 4.18
C ILE A 9 -10.93 0.63 4.01
N ILE A 10 -11.60 1.19 5.01
CA ILE A 10 -13.02 1.50 4.97
C ILE A 10 -13.16 3.02 4.81
N PHE A 11 -13.85 3.44 3.76
CA PHE A 11 -14.18 4.83 3.49
C PHE A 11 -15.52 5.16 4.17
N PRO A 12 -15.52 5.92 5.28
CA PRO A 12 -16.73 6.14 6.04
C PRO A 12 -17.69 7.05 5.28
N ARG A 13 -18.99 6.78 5.45
CA ARG A 13 -20.04 7.67 4.95
C ARG A 13 -19.87 9.06 5.52
N LYS A 14 -19.88 10.04 4.62
CA LYS A 14 -19.81 11.45 4.99
C LYS A 14 -21.19 11.95 5.37
N ARG A 15 -21.28 12.45 6.59
CA ARG A 15 -22.50 12.99 7.20
C ARG A 15 -22.74 14.40 6.70
N LYS A 16 -24.01 14.80 6.60
CA LYS A 16 -24.38 16.18 6.21
C LYS A 16 -24.34 17.12 7.42
N PRO A 17 -24.09 18.43 7.25
CA PRO A 17 -24.21 19.40 8.34
C PRO A 17 -25.58 19.28 9.03
N GLY A 18 -25.59 19.08 10.35
CA GLY A 18 -26.79 18.87 11.15
C GLY A 18 -27.10 17.40 11.47
N GLU A 19 -26.41 16.44 10.86
CA GLU A 19 -26.46 15.04 11.28
C GLU A 19 -25.55 14.80 12.50
N ASN A 20 -25.94 13.90 13.40
CA ASN A 20 -25.09 13.50 14.52
C ASN A 20 -23.81 12.82 14.01
N GLY A 21 -22.66 13.18 14.58
CA GLY A 21 -21.36 12.70 14.12
C GLY A 21 -20.84 13.40 12.86
N TYR A 22 -21.41 14.54 12.47
CA TYR A 22 -20.85 15.40 11.42
C TYR A 22 -19.44 15.85 11.79
N PHE A 23 -18.50 15.64 10.86
CA PHE A 23 -17.15 16.15 10.93
C PHE A 23 -16.79 16.82 9.60
N ASN A 24 -16.39 18.10 9.67
CA ASN A 24 -16.00 18.83 8.47
C ASN A 24 -14.66 18.30 7.93
N THR A 25 -14.65 17.89 6.66
CA THR A 25 -13.46 17.42 5.94
C THR A 25 -13.14 18.41 4.83
N SER A 26 -12.42 19.48 5.18
CA SER A 26 -12.11 20.59 4.28
C SER A 26 -11.06 20.28 3.20
N PHE A 27 -10.40 19.11 3.28
CA PHE A 27 -9.38 18.65 2.33
C PHE A 27 -9.97 17.69 1.30
N PHE A 28 -9.54 17.78 0.04
CA PHE A 28 -10.07 16.92 -1.04
C PHE A 28 -9.42 15.55 -1.11
N SER A 29 -8.19 15.43 -0.60
CA SER A 29 -7.39 14.22 -0.71
C SER A 29 -7.09 13.64 0.67
N SER A 30 -7.31 12.34 0.82
CA SER A 30 -7.08 11.63 2.07
C SER A 30 -5.92 10.67 1.90
N SER A 31 -4.91 10.83 2.75
CA SER A 31 -3.79 9.89 2.82
C SER A 31 -4.29 8.52 3.31
N LEU A 32 -3.93 7.46 2.59
CA LEU A 32 -4.34 6.09 2.89
C LEU A 32 -3.23 5.37 3.64
N PHE A 33 -2.09 5.21 2.98
CA PHE A 33 -0.88 4.61 3.50
C PHE A 33 0.29 5.01 2.61
N GLY A 34 1.50 4.74 3.09
CA GLY A 34 2.71 4.97 2.33
C GLY A 34 3.92 4.52 3.12
N LEU A 35 5.08 4.88 2.60
CA LEU A 35 6.34 4.66 3.29
C LEU A 35 7.36 5.71 2.90
N HIS A 36 8.35 5.85 3.77
CA HIS A 36 9.58 6.58 3.53
C HIS A 36 10.76 5.71 3.97
N GLU A 37 11.94 6.06 3.49
CA GLU A 37 13.16 5.41 3.90
C GLU A 37 13.44 5.76 5.36
N ALA A 38 13.66 4.73 6.17
CA ALA A 38 13.95 4.89 7.59
C ALA A 38 15.37 5.45 7.78
N GLY A 39 15.52 6.36 8.75
CA GLY A 39 16.83 6.82 9.21
C GLY A 39 17.72 5.69 9.75
N THR A 40 18.92 6.07 10.20
CA THR A 40 20.00 5.14 10.52
C THR A 40 19.75 4.18 11.69
N THR A 41 18.73 4.44 12.52
CA THR A 41 18.41 3.61 13.69
C THR A 41 16.91 3.35 13.81
N GLY A 42 16.54 2.25 14.47
CA GLY A 42 15.13 1.87 14.65
C GLY A 42 14.28 2.90 15.43
N THR A 43 14.91 3.70 16.29
CA THR A 43 14.26 4.76 17.09
C THR A 43 14.25 6.11 16.39
N ASP A 44 15.05 6.29 15.34
CA ASP A 44 15.08 7.52 14.57
C ASP A 44 13.79 7.62 13.76
N THR A 45 12.93 8.59 14.08
CA THR A 45 11.66 8.84 13.40
C THR A 45 11.80 9.79 12.22
N THR A 46 13.02 10.13 11.80
CA THR A 46 13.27 10.94 10.60
C THR A 46 13.30 10.10 9.33
N TRP A 47 13.04 10.75 8.20
CA TRP A 47 13.28 10.17 6.88
C TRP A 47 14.76 10.20 6.56
N ALA A 48 15.24 9.18 5.84
CA ALA A 48 16.60 9.21 5.31
C ALA A 48 16.76 10.36 4.31
N SER A 49 17.98 10.91 4.20
CA SER A 49 18.23 12.04 3.30
C SER A 49 18.07 11.71 1.82
N GLY A 50 18.28 10.44 1.45
CA GLY A 50 18.10 9.96 0.07
C GLY A 50 16.66 9.59 -0.25
N ASP A 51 15.90 9.12 0.74
CA ASP A 51 14.50 8.69 0.63
C ASP A 51 14.22 7.78 -0.60
N ASP A 52 15.17 6.91 -0.92
CA ASP A 52 15.16 6.08 -2.13
C ASP A 52 13.99 5.07 -2.13
N ALA A 53 13.52 4.70 -0.93
CA ALA A 53 12.29 3.95 -0.76
C ALA A 53 11.19 4.83 -0.20
N ASN A 54 10.44 5.48 -1.10
CA ASN A 54 9.23 6.22 -0.73
C ASN A 54 8.08 5.99 -1.72
N PHE A 55 6.87 5.98 -1.19
CA PHE A 55 5.66 6.16 -2.00
C PHE A 55 4.49 6.56 -1.09
N GLN A 56 3.48 7.19 -1.66
CA GLN A 56 2.27 7.60 -0.98
C GLN A 56 1.04 7.21 -1.80
N VAL A 57 0.06 6.62 -1.12
CA VAL A 57 -1.25 6.30 -1.68
C VAL A 57 -2.28 7.21 -1.04
N PHE A 58 -3.12 7.83 -1.86
CA PHE A 58 -4.21 8.68 -1.39
C PHE A 58 -5.47 8.52 -2.24
N SER A 59 -6.62 8.72 -1.63
CA SER A 59 -7.87 8.97 -2.34
C SER A 59 -8.00 10.46 -2.65
N VAL A 60 -8.67 10.80 -3.74
CA VAL A 60 -9.03 12.17 -4.09
C VAL A 60 -10.51 12.21 -4.45
N ARG A 61 -11.27 13.04 -3.75
CA ARG A 61 -12.69 13.27 -4.03
C ARG A 61 -12.86 14.15 -5.26
N THR A 62 -13.90 13.91 -6.04
CA THR A 62 -14.17 14.67 -7.27
C THR A 62 -14.77 16.05 -7.02
N SER A 63 -15.35 16.29 -5.85
CA SER A 63 -15.86 17.60 -5.45
C SER A 63 -15.66 17.87 -3.95
N SER A 64 -15.90 19.13 -3.54
CA SER A 64 -15.96 19.50 -2.13
C SER A 64 -17.33 19.13 -1.60
N LEU A 65 -17.33 18.29 -0.56
CA LEU A 65 -18.54 17.91 0.15
C LEU A 65 -19.28 19.11 0.75
N ASP A 66 -18.63 20.25 1.00
CA ASP A 66 -19.32 21.42 1.57
C ASP A 66 -20.34 22.08 0.62
N GLN A 67 -20.22 21.86 -0.69
CA GLN A 67 -21.17 22.40 -1.69
C GLN A 67 -21.95 21.32 -2.43
N ASP A 68 -21.33 20.16 -2.67
CA ASP A 68 -21.92 19.02 -3.38
C ASP A 68 -21.80 17.74 -2.54
N LEU A 69 -22.50 17.69 -1.39
CA LEU A 69 -22.61 16.50 -0.52
C LEU A 69 -23.12 15.23 -1.23
N ASP A 70 -23.54 15.35 -2.49
CA ASP A 70 -24.09 14.27 -3.27
C ASP A 70 -23.02 13.49 -4.06
N THR A 71 -21.83 14.06 -4.31
CA THR A 71 -20.75 13.29 -4.97
C THR A 71 -19.88 12.64 -3.90
N LYS A 72 -20.19 11.39 -3.58
CA LYS A 72 -19.38 10.52 -2.70
C LYS A 72 -18.21 9.87 -3.45
N ASP A 73 -17.99 10.31 -4.68
CA ASP A 73 -17.11 9.71 -5.65
C ASP A 73 -15.65 10.08 -5.37
N ALA A 74 -14.75 9.14 -5.63
CA ALA A 74 -13.33 9.35 -5.51
C ALA A 74 -12.54 8.54 -6.53
N TYR A 75 -11.31 8.96 -6.77
CA TYR A 75 -10.32 8.17 -7.48
C TYR A 75 -9.08 7.98 -6.60
N PHE A 76 -8.23 7.04 -6.96
CA PHE A 76 -7.08 6.65 -6.17
C PHE A 76 -5.78 6.99 -6.91
N VAL A 77 -4.79 7.43 -6.15
CA VAL A 77 -3.50 7.84 -6.68
C VAL A 77 -2.38 7.16 -5.90
N LEU A 78 -1.42 6.61 -6.64
CA LEU A 78 -0.09 6.26 -6.14
C LEU A 78 0.88 7.29 -6.69
N THR A 79 1.75 7.83 -5.85
CA THR A 79 2.85 8.69 -6.26
C THR A 79 4.05 8.45 -5.36
N SER A 80 5.18 9.06 -5.70
CA SER A 80 6.33 9.20 -4.82
C SER A 80 6.82 10.65 -4.78
N SER A 81 7.61 10.99 -3.79
CA SER A 81 8.43 12.20 -3.70
C SER A 81 9.84 11.93 -4.21
N ASP A 82 10.63 13.00 -4.41
CA ASP A 82 12.05 12.92 -4.76
C ASP A 82 12.76 11.82 -3.92
N PRO A 83 13.47 10.86 -4.55
CA PRO A 83 13.99 10.84 -5.93
C PRO A 83 13.03 10.24 -6.98
N PHE A 84 11.75 10.13 -6.64
CA PHE A 84 10.66 9.61 -7.46
C PHE A 84 10.83 8.12 -7.87
N PRO A 85 11.01 7.19 -6.91
CA PRO A 85 11.17 5.77 -7.21
C PRO A 85 9.97 5.19 -7.96
N PHE A 86 8.74 5.68 -7.72
CA PHE A 86 7.53 5.26 -8.42
C PHE A 86 6.89 6.41 -9.22
N PRO A 87 6.58 6.21 -10.52
CA PRO A 87 5.81 7.17 -11.28
C PRO A 87 4.39 7.32 -10.72
N ARG A 88 3.79 8.49 -10.95
CA ARG A 88 2.41 8.74 -10.55
C ARG A 88 1.44 7.86 -11.34
N LEU A 89 0.67 7.03 -10.65
CA LEU A 89 -0.41 6.23 -11.19
C LEU A 89 -1.75 6.72 -10.66
N THR A 90 -2.80 6.67 -11.48
CA THR A 90 -4.13 7.18 -11.12
C THR A 90 -5.20 6.24 -11.67
N SER A 91 -6.16 5.86 -10.83
CA SER A 91 -7.32 5.08 -11.25
C SER A 91 -8.35 5.96 -11.97
N SER A 92 -9.37 5.33 -12.55
CA SER A 92 -10.62 6.03 -12.88
C SER A 92 -11.33 6.52 -11.62
N VAL A 93 -12.31 7.40 -11.81
CA VAL A 93 -13.27 7.78 -10.75
C VAL A 93 -14.21 6.61 -10.49
N TYR A 94 -14.45 6.33 -9.23
CA TYR A 94 -15.43 5.37 -8.76
C TYR A 94 -16.54 6.08 -8.00
N PRO A 95 -17.82 5.73 -8.27
CA PRO A 95 -18.94 6.30 -7.56
C PRO A 95 -19.03 5.78 -6.12
N ASP A 96 -19.65 6.56 -5.25
CA ASP A 96 -20.05 6.12 -3.89
C ASP A 96 -18.93 5.54 -3.02
N VAL A 97 -17.67 5.90 -3.27
CA VAL A 97 -16.53 5.45 -2.46
C VAL A 97 -16.72 5.84 -0.99
N TYR A 98 -17.12 7.07 -0.73
CA TYR A 98 -17.39 7.57 0.63
C TYR A 98 -18.81 7.27 1.13
N ASP A 99 -19.25 6.01 0.99
CA ASP A 99 -20.54 5.51 1.49
C ASP A 99 -20.40 4.19 2.27
N ASP A 100 -19.50 4.17 3.26
CA ASP A 100 -19.21 2.99 4.10
C ASP A 100 -18.70 1.79 3.26
N THR A 101 -17.88 2.08 2.24
CA THR A 101 -17.34 1.04 1.34
C THR A 101 -15.97 0.56 1.80
N LYS A 102 -15.71 -0.74 1.64
CA LYS A 102 -14.42 -1.37 1.96
C LYS A 102 -13.58 -1.59 0.70
N TRP A 103 -12.34 -1.14 0.72
CA TRP A 103 -11.39 -1.32 -0.37
C TRP A 103 -10.10 -1.98 0.13
N ASN A 104 -9.61 -2.94 -0.64
CA ASN A 104 -8.27 -3.49 -0.46
C ASN A 104 -7.39 -2.97 -1.59
N PHE A 105 -6.28 -2.36 -1.22
CA PHE A 105 -5.29 -1.81 -2.14
C PHE A 105 -4.03 -2.65 -2.11
N ALA A 106 -3.37 -2.79 -3.27
CA ALA A 106 -2.05 -3.39 -3.35
C ALA A 106 -1.12 -2.56 -4.24
N VAL A 107 0.04 -2.19 -3.72
CA VAL A 107 1.15 -1.59 -4.47
C VAL A 107 2.21 -2.68 -4.63
N ARG A 108 2.60 -2.97 -5.86
CA ARG A 108 3.50 -4.09 -6.16
C ARG A 108 4.64 -3.62 -7.01
N LEU A 109 5.84 -4.04 -6.65
CA LEU A 109 7.04 -3.88 -7.48
C LEU A 109 7.46 -5.28 -7.92
N LYS A 110 7.61 -5.48 -9.23
CA LYS A 110 8.10 -6.76 -9.78
C LYS A 110 9.06 -6.51 -10.93
N GLN A 111 9.93 -7.49 -11.16
CA GLN A 111 10.74 -7.54 -12.37
C GLN A 111 9.90 -8.18 -13.48
N ASP A 112 9.99 -7.71 -14.73
CA ASP A 112 9.15 -8.24 -15.82
C ASP A 112 9.36 -9.74 -16.06
N LYS A 113 10.58 -10.23 -15.81
CA LYS A 113 10.94 -11.65 -15.86
C LYS A 113 10.63 -12.45 -14.58
N HIS A 114 9.85 -11.93 -13.64
CA HIS A 114 9.58 -12.62 -12.36
C HIS A 114 8.91 -14.00 -12.52
N GLU A 115 8.18 -14.25 -13.61
CA GLU A 115 7.58 -15.56 -13.92
C GLU A 115 8.47 -16.43 -14.83
N GLN A 116 9.52 -15.87 -15.44
CA GLN A 116 10.36 -16.58 -16.39
C GLN A 116 11.53 -17.27 -15.70
N ASN A 117 11.49 -18.61 -15.72
CA ASN A 117 12.59 -19.53 -15.43
C ASN A 117 13.73 -19.40 -16.47
N ASP A 118 14.40 -18.25 -16.59
CA ASP A 118 15.60 -18.13 -17.43
C ASP A 118 16.80 -18.82 -16.74
N MET A 119 16.73 -20.16 -16.67
CA MET A 119 17.89 -21.06 -16.54
C MET A 119 18.69 -21.15 -17.84
N VAL A 120 18.47 -20.26 -18.81
CA VAL A 120 19.39 -20.10 -19.94
C VAL A 120 20.58 -19.25 -19.48
N LEU A 121 21.59 -19.94 -18.92
CA LEU A 121 22.94 -19.42 -18.77
C LEU A 121 23.44 -18.95 -20.15
N GLY A 122 23.29 -17.66 -20.45
CA GLY A 122 23.71 -17.12 -21.74
C GLY A 122 23.09 -15.78 -22.14
N THR A 123 21.99 -15.33 -21.55
CA THR A 123 21.51 -13.96 -21.79
C THR A 123 22.14 -13.00 -20.78
N SER A 124 23.42 -12.66 -21.01
CA SER A 124 23.97 -11.42 -20.46
C SER A 124 23.24 -10.26 -21.14
N GLY A 125 22.14 -9.81 -20.55
CA GLY A 125 21.26 -8.79 -21.11
C GLY A 125 20.89 -7.77 -20.06
N SER A 126 21.32 -6.54 -20.30
CA SER A 126 20.98 -5.27 -19.66
C SER A 126 19.48 -4.90 -19.66
N ASP A 127 18.58 -5.88 -19.77
CA ASP A 127 17.14 -5.73 -20.00
C ASP A 127 16.32 -6.16 -18.76
N ARG A 128 16.82 -5.88 -17.55
CA ARG A 128 16.05 -6.08 -16.31
C ARG A 128 15.12 -4.91 -16.11
N THR A 129 13.96 -4.94 -16.74
CA THR A 129 12.90 -3.95 -16.52
C THR A 129 12.09 -4.32 -15.28
N TYR A 130 11.70 -3.29 -14.54
CA TYR A 130 10.79 -3.41 -13.40
C TYR A 130 9.48 -2.70 -13.73
N SER A 131 8.39 -3.20 -13.17
CA SER A 131 7.08 -2.58 -13.26
C SER A 131 6.54 -2.34 -11.85
N VAL A 132 5.97 -1.17 -11.63
CA VAL A 132 5.10 -0.91 -10.49
C VAL A 132 3.65 -1.10 -10.91
N GLU A 133 2.89 -1.81 -10.10
CA GLU A 133 1.44 -2.01 -10.27
C GLU A 133 0.71 -1.45 -9.05
N PHE A 134 -0.36 -0.71 -9.31
CA PHE A 134 -1.30 -0.27 -8.30
C PHE A 134 -2.66 -0.90 -8.58
N TYR A 135 -3.07 -1.77 -7.67
CA TYR A 135 -4.33 -2.50 -7.70
C TYR A 135 -5.25 -2.01 -6.58
N GLY A 136 -6.54 -1.96 -6.85
CA GLY A 136 -7.55 -1.74 -5.83
C GLY A 136 -8.80 -2.53 -6.14
N VAL A 137 -9.42 -3.09 -5.11
CA VAL A 137 -10.65 -3.87 -5.23
C VAL A 137 -11.63 -3.51 -4.11
N ASN A 138 -12.89 -3.38 -4.48
CA ASN A 138 -14.02 -3.24 -3.57
C ASN A 138 -14.87 -4.50 -3.65
N THR A 139 -15.07 -5.14 -2.50
CA THR A 139 -15.89 -6.33 -2.38
C THR A 139 -17.05 -6.07 -1.42
N ILE A 140 -18.21 -6.65 -1.75
CA ILE A 140 -19.34 -6.75 -0.84
C ILE A 140 -19.69 -8.23 -0.76
N LEU A 141 -19.57 -8.80 0.44
CA LEU A 141 -19.68 -10.24 0.66
C LEU A 141 -18.68 -10.98 -0.25
N ASP A 142 -19.17 -11.85 -1.13
CA ASP A 142 -18.36 -12.64 -2.05
C ASP A 142 -18.25 -12.04 -3.46
N GLU A 143 -18.82 -10.86 -3.70
CA GLU A 143 -18.85 -10.23 -5.02
C GLU A 143 -17.88 -9.05 -5.12
N VAL A 144 -17.16 -8.98 -6.23
CA VAL A 144 -16.33 -7.81 -6.58
C VAL A 144 -17.24 -6.79 -7.26
N ILE A 145 -17.41 -5.64 -6.63
CA ILE A 145 -18.25 -4.55 -7.17
C ILE A 145 -17.42 -3.67 -8.11
N ASN A 146 -16.22 -3.30 -7.67
CA ASN A 146 -15.30 -2.46 -8.44
C ASN A 146 -13.88 -2.97 -8.31
N GLU A 147 -13.09 -2.83 -9.38
CA GLU A 147 -11.64 -3.04 -9.32
C GLU A 147 -10.91 -2.21 -10.38
N PHE A 148 -9.62 -1.95 -10.14
CA PHE A 148 -8.69 -1.44 -11.14
C PHE A 148 -7.33 -2.11 -11.00
N THR A 149 -6.59 -2.15 -12.11
CA THR A 149 -5.14 -2.30 -12.12
C THR A 149 -4.57 -1.22 -13.02
N VAL A 150 -3.62 -0.42 -12.51
CA VAL A 150 -2.83 0.52 -13.31
C VAL A 150 -1.36 0.24 -13.07
N SER A 151 -0.52 0.39 -14.09
CA SER A 151 0.90 0.08 -13.99
C SER A 151 1.76 1.02 -14.82
N SER A 152 3.05 1.06 -14.47
CA SER A 152 4.07 1.75 -15.26
C SER A 152 5.43 1.09 -15.04
N SER A 153 6.33 1.28 -15.99
CA SER A 153 7.71 0.81 -15.90
C SER A 153 8.55 1.71 -14.99
N VAL A 154 9.51 1.09 -14.30
CA VAL A 154 10.50 1.73 -13.43
C VAL A 154 11.89 1.30 -13.90
N THR A 155 12.86 2.22 -13.81
CA THR A 155 14.25 1.90 -14.17
C THR A 155 14.85 0.90 -13.18
N THR A 156 15.77 0.08 -13.66
CA THR A 156 16.48 -0.92 -12.84
C THR A 156 17.13 -0.29 -11.61
N SER A 157 17.77 0.87 -11.76
CA SER A 157 18.46 1.56 -10.66
C SER A 157 17.50 2.03 -9.56
N LEU A 158 16.36 2.65 -9.94
CA LEU A 158 15.37 3.11 -8.96
C LEU A 158 14.72 1.94 -8.23
N ALA A 159 14.38 0.87 -8.96
CA ALA A 159 13.79 -0.32 -8.36
C ALA A 159 14.77 -1.04 -7.41
N GLU A 160 16.04 -1.16 -7.78
CA GLU A 160 17.06 -1.80 -6.93
C GLU A 160 17.37 -0.98 -5.68
N ASN A 161 17.46 0.35 -5.79
CA ASN A 161 17.59 1.25 -4.64
C ASN A 161 16.37 1.11 -3.70
N PHE A 162 15.15 1.16 -4.27
CA PHE A 162 13.92 0.98 -3.51
C PHE A 162 13.91 -0.35 -2.75
N ILE A 163 14.31 -1.46 -3.39
CA ILE A 163 14.30 -2.79 -2.75
C ILE A 163 15.31 -2.86 -1.59
N GLN A 164 16.51 -2.29 -1.76
CA GLN A 164 17.60 -2.38 -0.78
C GLN A 164 17.44 -1.43 0.42
N ALA A 165 16.77 -0.30 0.23
CA ALA A 165 16.60 0.71 1.26
C ALA A 165 15.73 0.23 2.44
N ASN A 166 16.05 0.72 3.65
CA ASN A 166 15.30 0.42 4.87
C ASN A 166 13.96 1.14 4.83
N LYS A 167 12.86 0.43 5.04
CA LYS A 167 11.50 1.01 4.88
C LYS A 167 10.85 1.19 6.23
N ARG A 168 10.24 2.35 6.45
CA ARG A 168 9.23 2.50 7.49
C ARG A 168 7.91 2.94 6.88
N VAL A 169 6.89 2.15 7.14
CA VAL A 169 5.54 2.34 6.63
C VAL A 169 4.73 3.20 7.58
N TYR A 170 3.74 3.90 7.04
CA TYR A 170 2.72 4.59 7.81
C TYR A 170 1.34 4.29 7.21
N MET A 171 0.31 4.38 8.05
CA MET A 171 -1.08 4.24 7.64
C MET A 171 -1.89 5.42 8.18
N GLY A 172 -2.79 5.97 7.37
CA GLY A 172 -3.51 7.20 7.68
C GLY A 172 -2.73 8.46 7.31
N ALA A 173 -2.70 9.45 8.19
CA ALA A 173 -2.16 10.78 7.89
C ALA A 173 -0.67 10.73 7.54
N HIS A 174 -0.29 11.38 6.44
CA HIS A 174 1.11 11.56 6.06
C HIS A 174 1.67 12.75 6.83
N ARG A 175 2.79 12.55 7.52
CA ARG A 175 3.44 13.56 8.36
C ARG A 175 4.83 13.85 7.84
N THR A 176 5.39 15.02 8.13
CA THR A 176 6.83 15.26 7.98
C THR A 176 7.54 14.33 8.96
N ASN A 177 8.54 13.60 8.49
CA ASN A 177 9.12 12.49 9.27
C ASN A 177 7.98 11.50 9.65
N PHE A 178 8.11 10.75 10.74
CA PHE A 178 7.00 9.90 11.21
C PHE A 178 6.18 10.55 12.35
N THR A 179 6.67 11.65 12.91
CA THR A 179 6.09 12.28 14.12
C THR A 179 5.91 13.80 14.02
N GLY A 180 6.36 14.44 12.93
CA GLY A 180 6.31 15.89 12.75
C GLY A 180 4.93 16.43 12.41
N SER A 181 4.86 17.56 11.72
CA SER A 181 3.60 18.15 11.24
C SER A 181 2.88 17.27 10.22
N VAL A 182 1.54 17.36 10.14
CA VAL A 182 0.77 16.67 9.10
C VAL A 182 0.99 17.36 7.75
N LEU A 183 1.41 16.58 6.74
CA LEU A 183 1.52 17.00 5.34
C LEU A 183 0.22 16.72 4.58
N GLN A 184 -0.37 15.55 4.81
CA GLN A 184 -1.66 15.19 4.22
C GLN A 184 -2.55 14.51 5.25
N GLN A 185 -3.75 15.09 5.41
CA GLN A 185 -4.75 14.60 6.36
C GLN A 185 -5.38 13.30 5.86
N THR A 186 -6.08 12.63 6.76
CA THR A 186 -6.84 11.42 6.44
C THR A 186 -8.20 11.47 7.12
N ASP A 187 -9.17 10.79 6.53
CA ASP A 187 -10.53 10.66 7.03
C ASP A 187 -11.10 9.24 6.83
N ILE A 188 -10.20 8.28 6.65
CA ILE A 188 -10.48 6.87 6.41
C ILE A 188 -10.41 6.08 7.71
N LYS A 189 -10.96 4.87 7.70
CA LYS A 189 -10.77 3.88 8.75
C LYS A 189 -9.83 2.79 8.24
N ALA A 190 -8.67 2.68 8.86
CA ALA A 190 -7.69 1.65 8.57
C ALA A 190 -8.11 0.34 9.26
N SER A 191 -8.12 -0.79 8.53
CA SER A 191 -8.40 -2.10 9.13
C SER A 191 -7.14 -2.95 9.26
N SER A 192 -6.33 -3.03 8.20
CA SER A 192 -5.07 -3.76 8.24
C SER A 192 -4.06 -3.23 7.22
N PHE A 193 -2.79 -3.50 7.49
CA PHE A 193 -1.68 -3.28 6.57
C PHE A 193 -0.75 -4.48 6.57
N ARG A 194 -0.31 -4.90 5.40
CA ARG A 194 0.55 -6.07 5.21
C ARG A 194 1.67 -5.78 4.24
N PHE A 195 2.81 -6.38 4.49
CA PHE A 195 3.96 -6.34 3.59
C PHE A 195 4.48 -7.74 3.30
N TRP A 196 4.65 -8.04 2.02
CA TRP A 196 5.11 -9.32 1.51
C TRP A 196 6.41 -9.14 0.74
N TYR A 197 7.40 -10.01 0.99
CA TYR A 197 8.61 -10.17 0.16
C TYR A 197 8.34 -11.01 -1.11
N ASP A 198 7.12 -10.98 -1.61
CA ASP A 198 6.71 -11.64 -2.84
C ASP A 198 5.67 -10.81 -3.61
N TYR A 199 5.43 -11.21 -4.85
CA TYR A 199 4.30 -10.73 -5.64
C TYR A 199 3.03 -11.46 -5.24
N ILE A 200 2.05 -10.71 -4.70
CA ILE A 200 0.72 -11.24 -4.40
C ILE A 200 -0.22 -10.88 -5.54
N ASP A 201 -0.77 -11.90 -6.21
CA ASP A 201 -1.59 -11.72 -7.40
C ASP A 201 -3.00 -11.20 -7.09
N ASN A 202 -3.70 -10.72 -8.12
CA ASN A 202 -5.05 -10.16 -7.95
C ASN A 202 -6.04 -11.15 -7.34
N ALA A 203 -5.94 -12.46 -7.63
CA ALA A 203 -6.88 -13.43 -7.06
C ALA A 203 -6.68 -13.60 -5.55
N SER A 204 -5.42 -13.61 -5.08
CA SER A 204 -5.09 -13.62 -3.66
C SER A 204 -5.59 -12.35 -2.96
N ILE A 205 -5.34 -11.14 -3.52
CA ILE A 205 -5.83 -9.89 -2.93
C ILE A 205 -7.37 -9.82 -2.91
N ARG A 206 -8.05 -10.35 -3.93
CA ARG A 206 -9.51 -10.49 -3.91
C ARG A 206 -9.96 -11.42 -2.80
N ALA A 207 -9.28 -12.55 -2.59
CA ALA A 207 -9.60 -13.48 -1.51
C ALA A 207 -9.40 -12.84 -0.13
N HIS A 208 -8.31 -12.08 0.07
CA HIS A 208 -8.07 -11.29 1.28
C HIS A 208 -9.14 -10.20 1.49
N SER A 209 -9.66 -9.62 0.40
CA SER A 209 -10.74 -8.64 0.47
C SER A 209 -12.08 -9.26 0.89
N LYS A 210 -12.34 -10.53 0.54
CA LYS A 210 -13.58 -11.22 0.99
C LYS A 210 -13.48 -11.67 2.44
N ASP A 211 -12.32 -12.19 2.83
CA ASP A 211 -12.02 -12.65 4.18
C ASP A 211 -10.74 -11.97 4.67
N SER A 212 -10.88 -11.01 5.57
CA SER A 212 -9.75 -10.26 6.11
C SER A 212 -8.84 -11.12 6.99
N THR A 213 -9.26 -12.30 7.46
CA THR A 213 -8.37 -13.24 8.19
C THR A 213 -7.55 -14.12 7.26
N ASN A 214 -7.90 -14.14 5.97
CA ASN A 214 -7.20 -14.92 4.97
C ASN A 214 -5.87 -14.26 4.59
N LEU A 215 -4.79 -15.04 4.71
CA LEU A 215 -3.42 -14.68 4.34
C LEU A 215 -2.84 -15.66 3.30
N GLY A 216 -3.72 -16.30 2.53
CA GLY A 216 -3.38 -17.31 1.55
C GLY A 216 -2.84 -16.72 0.26
N VAL A 217 -1.72 -17.25 -0.20
CA VAL A 217 -1.13 -16.93 -1.51
C VAL A 217 -1.42 -18.06 -2.50
N THR A 218 -1.63 -17.73 -3.79
CA THR A 218 -2.00 -18.72 -4.83
C THR A 218 -1.06 -19.93 -4.91
N HIS A 219 0.26 -19.75 -4.71
CA HIS A 219 1.26 -20.82 -4.80
C HIS A 219 2.08 -20.94 -3.50
N PRO A 220 1.50 -21.46 -2.40
CA PRO A 220 2.09 -21.34 -1.06
C PRO A 220 3.39 -22.14 -0.89
N TYR A 221 3.63 -23.15 -1.71
CA TYR A 221 4.84 -23.99 -1.72
C TYR A 221 5.86 -23.58 -2.80
N ARG A 222 5.66 -22.45 -3.49
CA ARG A 222 6.69 -21.96 -4.41
C ARG A 222 7.86 -21.39 -3.59
N ASN A 223 9.10 -21.68 -3.99
CA ASN A 223 10.26 -21.09 -3.32
C ASN A 223 10.43 -19.62 -3.73
N LEU A 224 10.65 -18.73 -2.76
CA LEU A 224 10.98 -17.31 -2.98
C LEU A 224 12.39 -17.13 -3.57
N SER A 225 13.29 -18.07 -3.30
CA SER A 225 14.70 -18.01 -3.70
C SER A 225 14.97 -18.78 -5.00
N LEU A 226 14.53 -18.24 -6.14
CA LEU A 226 14.97 -18.71 -7.46
C LEU A 226 16.12 -17.88 -8.07
N PHE A 227 16.41 -16.70 -7.51
CA PHE A 227 17.39 -15.73 -8.05
C PHE A 227 18.47 -15.30 -7.05
N ASN A 228 18.58 -15.96 -5.90
CA ASN A 228 19.53 -15.57 -4.85
C ASN A 228 20.83 -16.37 -4.97
N THR A 229 21.92 -15.71 -5.38
CA THR A 229 23.26 -16.32 -5.43
C THR A 229 23.97 -16.32 -4.06
N GLY A 230 23.45 -15.58 -3.08
CA GLY A 230 24.02 -15.46 -1.73
C GLY A 230 23.38 -16.41 -0.70
N VAL A 231 22.10 -16.74 -0.88
CA VAL A 231 21.37 -17.73 -0.06
C VAL A 231 21.36 -19.06 -0.79
N ASN A 232 22.55 -19.63 -0.99
CA ASN A 232 22.67 -20.95 -1.59
C ASN A 232 21.91 -21.96 -0.71
N ASN A 233 20.92 -22.65 -1.29
CA ASN A 233 20.30 -23.86 -0.75
C ASN A 233 19.25 -23.72 0.38
N VAL A 234 18.68 -22.53 0.64
CA VAL A 234 17.55 -22.39 1.59
C VAL A 234 16.23 -22.27 0.82
N TYR A 235 15.31 -23.20 1.09
CA TYR A 235 13.94 -23.17 0.58
C TYR A 235 13.08 -22.34 1.53
N ILE A 236 12.53 -21.23 1.03
CA ILE A 236 11.58 -20.40 1.76
C ILE A 236 10.26 -20.42 0.96
N PRO A 237 9.21 -21.09 1.47
CA PRO A 237 7.94 -21.16 0.76
C PRO A 237 7.25 -19.79 0.72
N ALA A 238 6.54 -19.48 -0.36
CA ALA A 238 5.88 -18.19 -0.57
C ALA A 238 4.89 -17.82 0.54
N ARG A 239 4.28 -18.79 1.20
CA ARG A 239 3.42 -18.55 2.39
C ARG A 239 4.16 -17.87 3.55
N GLU A 240 5.48 -17.99 3.60
CA GLU A 240 6.36 -17.39 4.62
C GLU A 240 6.94 -16.05 4.16
N SER A 241 6.44 -15.49 3.05
CA SER A 241 6.86 -14.17 2.55
C SER A 241 6.25 -12.98 3.32
N LEU A 242 5.26 -13.22 4.19
CA LEU A 242 4.66 -12.18 5.04
C LEU A 242 5.69 -11.66 6.03
N ALA A 243 6.13 -10.43 5.83
CA ALA A 243 7.15 -9.80 6.65
C ALA A 243 6.58 -8.87 7.72
N LEU A 244 5.39 -8.30 7.46
CA LEU A 244 4.68 -7.42 8.38
C LEU A 244 3.19 -7.65 8.25
N SER A 245 2.50 -7.75 9.39
CA SER A 245 1.05 -7.71 9.46
C SER A 245 0.67 -6.81 10.63
N TRP A 246 0.01 -5.70 10.31
CA TRP A 246 -0.65 -4.84 11.28
C TRP A 246 -2.15 -5.08 11.17
N ASP A 247 -2.73 -5.60 12.25
CA ASP A 247 -4.16 -5.53 12.50
C ASP A 247 -4.41 -4.44 13.55
N PHE A 248 -5.56 -3.78 13.43
CA PHE A 248 -6.00 -2.75 14.38
C PHE A 248 -7.16 -3.25 15.25
N GLU A 249 -7.36 -4.57 15.33
CA GLU A 249 -8.51 -5.18 16.02
C GLU A 249 -8.48 -4.90 17.52
N THR A 250 -7.29 -4.88 18.14
CA THR A 250 -7.14 -4.68 19.58
C THR A 250 -6.93 -3.21 19.98
N VAL A 251 -6.95 -2.28 19.02
CA VAL A 251 -6.72 -0.85 19.31
C VAL A 251 -7.98 -0.25 19.94
N THR A 252 -7.95 -0.08 21.26
CA THR A 252 -9.12 0.41 22.02
C THR A 252 -9.16 1.93 22.23
N GLY A 253 -8.17 2.69 21.75
CA GLY A 253 -8.20 4.16 21.85
C GLY A 253 -6.95 4.86 21.34
N SER A 254 -7.10 6.14 21.01
CA SER A 254 -6.02 7.03 20.58
C SER A 254 -5.58 7.96 21.72
N ALA A 255 -4.29 8.01 22.05
CA ALA A 255 -3.79 9.06 22.95
C ALA A 255 -3.60 10.39 22.19
N ALA A 256 -3.71 11.51 22.90
CA ALA A 256 -3.58 12.87 22.33
C ALA A 256 -2.19 13.17 21.69
N GLY A 257 -1.26 12.21 21.70
CA GLY A 257 0.07 12.29 21.10
C GLY A 257 0.31 11.38 19.88
N GLY A 258 -0.70 10.68 19.37
CA GLY A 258 -0.56 9.82 18.18
C GLY A 258 0.16 8.49 18.40
N THR A 259 0.35 8.08 19.67
CA THR A 259 0.69 6.72 20.04
C THR A 259 -0.58 5.99 20.47
N ASP A 260 -0.97 5.00 19.69
CA ASP A 260 -2.06 4.10 20.03
C ASP A 260 -1.54 3.11 21.08
N GLY A 261 -2.19 3.09 22.24
CA GLY A 261 -1.76 2.30 23.37
C GLY A 261 -2.39 0.92 23.36
N THR A 262 -1.71 -0.09 22.81
CA THR A 262 -1.75 -1.50 23.24
C THR A 262 -0.66 -2.31 22.55
N GLY A 263 0.22 -2.96 23.34
CA GLY A 263 1.02 -4.13 22.95
C GLY A 263 2.40 -3.84 22.35
N ASP A 264 3.44 -4.39 22.98
CA ASP A 264 4.85 -4.36 22.52
C ASP A 264 5.02 -4.64 21.02
N PHE A 265 5.95 -3.89 20.41
CA PHE A 265 6.57 -4.19 19.12
C PHE A 265 7.68 -5.25 19.26
#